data_AF-A0A7C3YY07-F1
#
_entry.id   AF-A0A7C3YY07-F1
#
_cell.length_a   1.000
_cell.length_b   1.000
_cell.length_c   1.000
_cell.angle_alpha   90.00
_cell.angle_beta   90.00
_cell.angle_gamma   90.00
#
_symmetry.space_group_name_H-M   'P 1'
#
loop_
_entity.id
_entity.type
_entity.pdbx_description
1 polymer ?
#
loop_
_entity_poly.entity_id
_entity_poly.type
_entity_poly.pdbx_seq_one_letter_code
_entity_poly.pdbx_strand_id
1 'polypeptide(L)'
;MKTIYSIKSIPANIGWIIITLFLPALYAFHFINFNCNEIHIDIIFSSIVFLSYLIISRNLLLDFIGFNGDLIIGNITLPIIVGLSRAKYLFYILSFIAMVSLLYLSIFHNIMFILFAVNIIFNYFLVLKIIKLKYFISLKYEMLTDVNFIIFIVICVLIIM
;
A
#
# COMPACT_ATOMS: atom_id res chain seq x y z
N MET A 1 27.07 -4.74 17.89
CA MET A 1 26.48 -5.02 16.56
C MET A 1 25.27 -5.95 16.68
N LYS A 2 24.13 -5.45 17.16
CA LYS A 2 22.83 -6.13 17.17
C LYS A 2 21.73 -5.07 16.99
N THR A 3 21.78 -4.38 15.86
CA THR A 3 20.78 -3.38 15.45
C THR A 3 20.47 -3.55 13.97
N ILE A 4 20.55 -4.79 13.48
CA ILE A 4 19.87 -5.14 12.26
C ILE A 4 18.45 -5.41 12.74
N TYR A 5 17.59 -4.43 12.48
CA TYR A 5 16.13 -4.53 12.46
C TYR A 5 15.74 -6.03 12.32
N SER A 6 14.94 -6.58 13.24
CA SER A 6 14.45 -7.96 13.10
C SER A 6 13.48 -7.95 11.91
N ILE A 7 14.03 -8.08 10.70
CA ILE A 7 13.29 -7.83 9.47
C ILE A 7 12.41 -9.05 9.16
N LYS A 8 11.37 -9.21 9.97
CA LYS A 8 10.29 -10.19 9.74
C LYS A 8 9.55 -9.92 8.43
N SER A 9 9.67 -8.70 7.89
CA SER A 9 8.93 -8.20 6.73
C SER A 9 9.69 -8.27 5.40
N ILE A 10 10.98 -8.65 5.33
CA ILE A 10 11.77 -8.63 4.06
C ILE A 10 11.19 -9.58 3.03
N PRO A 11 10.90 -10.87 3.32
CA PRO A 11 10.42 -11.79 2.31
C PRO A 11 9.02 -11.41 1.81
N ALA A 12 8.14 -10.99 2.72
CA ALA A 12 6.80 -10.52 2.39
C ALA A 12 6.82 -9.20 1.59
N ASN A 13 7.75 -8.29 1.92
CA ASN A 13 7.98 -7.07 1.17
C ASN A 13 8.54 -7.33 -0.22
N ILE A 14 9.45 -8.30 -0.38
CA ILE A 14 9.97 -8.69 -1.69
C ILE A 14 8.83 -9.20 -2.58
N GLY A 15 7.94 -10.06 -2.08
CA GLY A 15 6.78 -10.53 -2.85
C GLY A 15 5.85 -9.39 -3.29
N TRP A 16 5.56 -8.46 -2.39
CA TRP A 16 4.78 -7.27 -2.71
C TRP A 16 5.48 -6.31 -3.67
N ILE A 17 6.79 -6.05 -3.48
CA ILE A 17 7.61 -5.20 -4.35
C ILE A 17 7.67 -5.79 -5.76
N ILE A 18 7.86 -7.11 -5.89
CA ILE A 18 7.87 -7.80 -7.18
C ILE A 18 6.55 -7.58 -7.89
N ILE A 19 5.41 -7.86 -7.25
CA ILE A 19 4.12 -7.79 -7.93
C ILE A 19 3.70 -6.34 -8.20
N THR A 20 3.97 -5.42 -7.27
CA THR A 20 3.73 -3.99 -7.48
C THR A 20 4.63 -3.38 -8.54
N LEU A 21 5.84 -3.90 -8.79
CA LEU A 21 6.67 -3.49 -9.94
C LEU A 21 6.25 -4.17 -11.25
N PHE A 22 5.83 -5.44 -11.20
CA PHE A 22 5.52 -6.22 -12.40
C PHE A 22 4.21 -5.77 -13.07
N LEU A 23 3.18 -5.45 -12.28
CA LEU A 23 1.85 -5.14 -12.80
C LEU A 23 1.76 -3.82 -13.60
N PRO A 24 2.35 -2.71 -13.15
CA PRO A 24 2.44 -1.47 -13.92
C PRO A 24 3.33 -1.61 -15.14
N ALA A 25 4.39 -2.43 -15.07
CA ALA A 25 5.20 -2.76 -16.23
C ALA A 25 4.37 -3.49 -17.29
N LEU A 26 3.61 -4.53 -16.90
CA LEU A 26 2.69 -5.22 -17.81
C LEU A 26 1.62 -4.29 -18.40
N TYR A 27 1.06 -3.39 -17.60
CA TYR A 27 0.08 -2.41 -18.05
C TYR A 27 0.67 -1.40 -19.04
N ALA A 28 1.88 -0.89 -18.76
CA ALA A 28 2.63 -0.02 -19.66
C ALA A 28 2.95 -0.75 -20.98
N PHE A 29 3.39 -2.01 -20.93
CA PHE A 29 3.67 -2.81 -22.12
C PHE A 29 2.42 -3.13 -22.96
N HIS A 30 1.24 -3.27 -22.35
CA HIS A 30 0.00 -3.51 -23.08
C HIS A 30 -0.52 -2.24 -23.78
N PHE A 31 -0.42 -1.07 -23.14
CA PHE A 31 -0.84 0.20 -23.77
C PHE A 31 0.11 0.67 -24.86
N ILE A 32 1.40 0.32 -24.81
CA ILE A 32 2.38 0.59 -25.88
C ILE A 32 1.97 -0.06 -27.21
N ASN A 33 1.18 -1.15 -27.19
CA ASN A 33 0.68 -1.80 -28.41
C ASN A 33 -0.49 -1.05 -29.08
N PHE A 34 -1.17 -0.13 -28.38
CA PHE A 34 -2.22 0.71 -28.95
C PHE A 34 -1.67 2.12 -29.21
N ASN A 35 -0.99 2.29 -30.35
CA ASN A 35 -0.69 3.58 -30.98
C ASN A 35 -0.36 4.75 -30.02
N CYS A 36 0.87 4.83 -29.50
CA CYS A 36 1.51 6.11 -29.16
C CYS A 36 2.99 5.90 -28.80
N ASN A 37 3.89 6.51 -29.57
CA ASN A 37 5.35 6.47 -29.39
C ASN A 37 5.87 7.35 -28.24
N GLU A 38 5.01 7.79 -27.31
CA GLU A 38 5.38 8.72 -26.25
C GLU A 38 5.30 8.04 -24.88
N ILE A 39 6.45 7.95 -24.22
CA ILE A 39 6.54 7.50 -22.83
C ILE A 39 5.89 8.58 -21.97
N HIS A 40 4.66 8.33 -21.49
CA HIS A 40 3.99 9.21 -20.54
C HIS A 40 4.63 9.07 -19.15
N ILE A 41 5.71 9.83 -18.92
CA ILE A 41 6.46 9.88 -17.66
C ILE A 41 5.52 10.15 -16.47
N ASP A 42 4.47 10.94 -16.68
CA ASP A 42 3.49 11.30 -15.64
C ASP A 42 2.69 10.09 -15.15
N ILE A 43 2.38 9.14 -16.04
CA ILE A 43 1.68 7.89 -15.68
C ILE A 43 2.59 7.00 -14.84
N ILE A 44 3.85 6.88 -15.25
CA ILE A 44 4.86 6.08 -14.56
C ILE A 44 5.11 6.67 -13.16
N PHE A 45 5.29 7.98 -13.05
CA PHE A 45 5.50 8.63 -11.77
C PHE A 45 4.30 8.46 -10.83
N SER A 46 3.09 8.72 -11.32
CA SER A 46 1.87 8.61 -10.51
C SER A 46 1.59 7.18 -10.06
N SER A 47 1.88 6.19 -10.90
CA SER A 47 1.78 4.78 -10.54
C SER A 47 2.83 4.38 -9.49
N ILE A 48 4.09 4.81 -9.62
CA ILE A 48 5.12 4.60 -8.58
C ILE A 48 4.69 5.17 -7.23
N VAL A 49 4.12 6.38 -7.21
CA VAL A 49 3.59 7.01 -5.99
C VAL A 49 2.48 6.14 -5.38
N PHE A 50 1.53 5.67 -6.19
CA PHE A 50 0.44 4.82 -5.70
C PHE A 50 0.92 3.45 -5.18
N LEU A 51 1.86 2.81 -5.86
CA LEU A 51 2.38 1.49 -5.48
C LEU A 51 3.24 1.57 -4.22
N SER A 52 4.08 2.59 -4.12
CA SER A 52 4.84 2.85 -2.89
C SER A 52 3.92 3.06 -1.70
N TYR A 53 2.78 3.76 -1.90
CA TYR A 53 1.72 3.83 -0.90
C TYR A 53 1.18 2.45 -0.51
N LEU A 54 0.83 1.57 -1.47
CA LEU A 54 0.30 0.24 -1.16
C LEU A 54 1.26 -0.59 -0.30
N ILE A 55 2.56 -0.54 -0.61
CA ILE A 55 3.59 -1.28 0.14
C ILE A 55 3.76 -0.70 1.55
N ILE A 56 3.92 0.62 1.66
CA ILE A 56 4.16 1.29 2.94
C ILE A 56 2.92 1.19 3.84
N SER A 57 1.74 1.39 3.29
CA SER A 57 0.46 1.32 4.04
C SER A 57 0.23 -0.07 4.63
N ARG A 58 0.50 -1.13 3.87
CA ARG A 58 0.43 -2.52 4.38
C ARG A 58 1.40 -2.74 5.54
N ASN A 59 2.66 -2.32 5.40
CA ASN A 59 3.66 -2.50 6.46
C ASN A 59 3.29 -1.73 7.72
N LEU A 60 2.82 -0.49 7.59
CA LEU A 60 2.31 0.27 8.72
C LEU A 60 1.09 -0.40 9.37
N LEU A 61 0.18 -0.98 8.57
CA LEU A 61 -0.97 -1.73 9.09
C LEU A 61 -0.54 -2.96 9.89
N LEU A 62 0.42 -3.73 9.39
CA LEU A 62 1.00 -4.88 10.11
C LEU A 62 1.71 -4.45 11.39
N ASP A 63 2.47 -3.35 11.35
CA ASP A 63 3.11 -2.79 12.53
C ASP A 63 2.07 -2.31 13.56
N PHE A 64 0.92 -1.77 13.13
CA PHE A 64 -0.17 -1.41 14.05
C PHE A 64 -0.85 -2.65 14.66
N ILE A 65 -1.02 -3.72 13.88
CA ILE A 65 -1.60 -4.98 14.35
C ILE A 65 -0.64 -5.65 15.36
N GLY A 66 0.66 -5.64 15.07
CA GLY A 66 1.72 -6.23 15.87
C GLY A 66 2.19 -5.38 17.05
N PHE A 67 1.84 -4.09 17.09
CA PHE A 67 2.36 -3.08 18.03
C PHE A 67 2.48 -3.57 19.47
N ASN A 68 1.40 -4.14 19.99
CA ASN A 68 1.33 -4.60 21.37
C ASN A 68 2.22 -5.84 21.62
N GLY A 69 2.35 -6.74 20.65
CA GLY A 69 3.23 -7.91 20.73
C GLY A 69 4.70 -7.53 20.56
N ASP A 70 4.99 -6.60 19.64
CA ASP A 70 6.33 -6.08 19.40
C ASP A 70 6.87 -5.29 20.61
N LEU A 71 6.01 -4.56 21.33
CA LEU A 71 6.35 -3.93 22.61
C LEU A 71 6.77 -4.93 23.69
N ILE A 72 6.11 -6.09 23.78
CA ILE A 72 6.46 -7.13 24.76
C ILE A 72 7.75 -7.84 24.38
N ILE A 73 7.93 -8.13 23.09
CA ILE A 73 9.10 -8.86 22.57
C ILE A 73 10.35 -7.94 22.50
N GLY A 74 10.16 -6.62 22.56
CA GLY A 74 11.24 -5.63 22.45
C GLY A 74 11.69 -5.40 21.00
N ASN A 75 10.80 -5.65 20.03
CA ASN A 75 11.04 -5.33 18.63
C ASN A 75 10.94 -3.81 18.41
N ILE A 76 11.75 -3.31 17.47
CA ILE A 76 11.77 -1.89 17.12
C ILE A 76 11.00 -1.72 15.81
N THR A 77 9.77 -1.18 15.89
CA THR A 77 8.94 -0.84 14.73
C THR A 77 8.66 0.66 14.66
N LEU A 78 8.21 1.15 13.50
CA LEU A 78 7.99 2.59 13.27
C LEU A 78 6.98 3.21 14.26
N PRO A 79 5.85 2.56 14.60
CA PRO A 79 4.93 3.08 15.61
C PRO A 79 5.52 3.09 17.02
N ILE A 80 6.48 2.22 17.34
CA ILE A 80 7.16 2.17 18.64
C ILE A 80 8.16 3.33 18.78
N ILE A 81 8.89 3.65 17.71
CA ILE A 81 9.86 4.75 17.71
C ILE A 81 9.16 6.12 17.75
N VAL A 82 8.19 6.33 16.85
CA VAL A 82 7.61 7.65 16.60
C VAL A 82 6.34 7.89 17.43
N GLY A 83 5.75 6.82 17.96
CA GLY A 83 4.47 6.82 18.67
C GLY A 83 3.28 6.56 17.73
N LEU A 84 2.28 5.85 18.26
CA LEU A 84 1.09 5.42 17.51
C LEU A 84 0.33 6.58 16.85
N SER A 85 0.21 7.72 17.54
CA SER A 85 -0.49 8.91 17.04
C SER A 85 0.21 9.51 15.82
N ARG A 86 1.53 9.66 15.85
CA ARG A 86 2.31 10.23 14.75
C ARG A 86 2.39 9.26 13.56
N ALA A 87 2.54 7.96 13.82
CA ALA A 87 2.50 6.94 12.77
C ALA A 87 1.13 6.92 12.05
N LYS A 88 0.03 7.14 12.77
CA LYS A 88 -1.30 7.32 12.18
C LYS A 88 -1.36 8.53 11.24
N TYR A 89 -0.80 9.67 11.66
CA TYR A 89 -0.76 10.86 10.81
C TYR A 89 0.09 10.63 9.55
N LEU A 90 1.24 9.94 9.67
CA LEU A 90 2.05 9.56 8.50
C LEU A 90 1.25 8.73 7.51
N PHE A 91 0.47 7.76 7.98
CA PHE A 91 -0.41 6.96 7.13
C PHE A 91 -1.44 7.84 6.38
N TYR A 92 -2.04 8.84 7.04
CA TYR A 92 -3.00 9.73 6.39
C TYR A 92 -2.36 10.65 5.36
N ILE A 93 -1.17 11.18 5.65
CA ILE A 93 -0.40 11.99 4.69
C ILE A 93 -0.10 11.18 3.43
N LEU A 94 0.39 9.94 3.60
CA LEU A 94 0.66 9.03 2.48
C LEU A 94 -0.60 8.69 1.69
N SER A 95 -1.72 8.43 2.37
CA SER A 95 -3.01 8.16 1.73
C SER A 95 -3.50 9.36 0.91
N PHE A 96 -3.30 10.58 1.42
CA PHE A 96 -3.66 11.80 0.71
C PHE A 96 -2.81 12.00 -0.55
N ILE A 97 -1.49 11.84 -0.44
CA ILE A 97 -0.57 11.95 -1.57
C ILE A 97 -0.94 10.93 -2.67
N ALA A 98 -1.23 9.68 -2.30
CA ALA A 98 -1.64 8.65 -3.23
C ALA A 98 -3.02 8.93 -3.86
N MET A 99 -3.96 9.52 -3.10
CA MET A 99 -5.25 9.92 -3.65
C MET A 99 -5.10 11.04 -4.68
N VAL A 100 -4.25 12.03 -4.41
CA VAL A 100 -3.96 13.12 -5.35
C VAL A 100 -3.35 12.59 -6.64
N SER A 101 -2.39 11.65 -6.55
CA SER A 101 -1.79 11.05 -7.75
C SER A 101 -2.80 10.23 -8.57
N LEU A 102 -3.71 9.50 -7.91
CA LEU A 102 -4.79 8.79 -8.60
C LEU A 102 -5.80 9.73 -9.25
N LEU A 103 -6.20 10.81 -8.56
CA LEU A 103 -7.13 11.79 -9.12
C LEU A 103 -6.53 12.48 -10.36
N TYR A 104 -5.24 12.79 -10.32
CA TYR A 104 -4.52 13.31 -11.49
C TYR A 104 -4.61 12.34 -12.67
N LEU A 105 -4.26 11.06 -12.47
CA LEU A 105 -4.39 10.02 -13.51
C LEU A 105 -5.82 9.88 -14.04
N SER A 106 -6.79 9.95 -13.13
CA SER A 106 -8.20 9.78 -13.45
C SER A 106 -8.77 10.91 -14.30
N ILE A 107 -8.30 12.15 -14.09
CA ILE A 107 -8.77 13.34 -14.80
C ILE A 107 -8.10 13.46 -16.17
N PHE A 108 -6.79 13.23 -16.23
CA PHE A 108 -5.98 13.53 -17.42
C PHE A 108 -5.78 12.34 -18.36
N HIS A 109 -5.96 11.10 -17.89
CA HIS A 109 -5.73 9.90 -18.72
C HIS A 109 -6.95 9.01 -18.85
N ASN A 110 -7.43 8.43 -17.74
CA ASN A 110 -8.57 7.51 -17.79
C ASN A 110 -9.33 7.47 -16.47
N ILE A 111 -10.64 7.73 -16.53
CA ILE A 111 -11.54 7.71 -15.36
C ILE A 111 -11.48 6.38 -14.58
N MET A 112 -11.14 5.27 -15.24
CA MET A 112 -11.03 3.95 -14.61
C MET A 112 -9.98 3.90 -13.49
N PHE A 113 -8.97 4.78 -13.49
CA PHE A 113 -7.99 4.85 -12.41
C PHE A 113 -8.61 5.25 -11.06
N ILE A 114 -9.81 5.85 -11.05
CA ILE A 114 -10.55 6.14 -9.82
C ILE A 114 -10.88 4.87 -9.02
N LEU A 115 -10.98 3.70 -9.67
CA LEU A 115 -11.27 2.43 -9.02
C LEU A 115 -10.19 2.06 -7.99
N PHE A 116 -8.95 2.47 -8.21
CA PHE A 116 -7.87 2.26 -7.25
C PHE A 116 -8.06 2.99 -5.92
N ALA A 117 -8.91 4.03 -5.87
CA ALA A 117 -9.27 4.72 -4.64
C ALA A 117 -9.92 3.76 -3.61
N VAL A 118 -10.55 2.66 -4.07
CA VAL A 118 -11.10 1.63 -3.19
C VAL A 118 -10.03 1.04 -2.26
N ASN A 119 -8.80 0.83 -2.75
CA ASN A 119 -7.70 0.33 -1.91
C ASN A 119 -7.31 1.32 -0.81
N ILE A 120 -7.28 2.62 -1.14
CA ILE A 120 -6.95 3.68 -0.18
C ILE A 120 -8.05 3.75 0.90
N ILE A 121 -9.31 3.74 0.48
CA ILE A 121 -10.47 3.81 1.38
C ILE A 121 -10.50 2.57 2.28
N PHE A 122 -10.26 1.38 1.72
CA PHE A 122 -10.20 0.13 2.47
C PHE A 122 -9.12 0.17 3.56
N ASN A 123 -7.89 0.57 3.20
CA ASN A 123 -6.79 0.71 4.15
C ASN A 123 -7.08 1.78 5.22
N TYR A 124 -7.72 2.89 4.85
CA TYR A 124 -8.13 3.94 5.79
C TYR A 124 -9.10 3.41 6.85
N PHE A 125 -10.11 2.65 6.44
CA PHE A 125 -11.05 2.01 7.37
C PHE A 125 -10.38 0.97 8.26
N LEU A 126 -9.41 0.20 7.72
CA LEU A 126 -8.63 -0.74 8.52
C LEU A 126 -7.84 -0.03 9.61
N VAL A 127 -7.13 1.07 9.30
CA VAL A 127 -6.39 1.83 10.31
C VAL A 127 -7.31 2.32 11.44
N LEU A 128 -8.48 2.86 11.10
CA LEU A 128 -9.45 3.32 12.10
C LEU A 128 -9.94 2.20 13.03
N LYS A 129 -10.09 0.99 12.50
CA LYS A 129 -10.48 -0.19 13.30
C LYS A 129 -9.30 -0.69 14.15
N ILE A 130 -8.13 -0.89 13.54
CA ILE A 130 -6.96 -1.51 14.18
C ILE A 130 -6.50 -0.71 15.40
N ILE A 131 -6.46 0.63 15.30
CA ILE A 131 -6.04 1.50 16.41
C ILE A 131 -6.93 1.35 17.66
N LYS A 132 -8.18 0.91 17.50
CA LYS A 132 -9.13 0.74 18.62
C LYS A 132 -9.07 -0.67 19.24
N LEU A 133 -8.34 -1.62 18.65
CA LEU A 133 -8.34 -3.01 19.10
C LEU A 133 -7.41 -3.23 20.29
N LYS A 134 -7.81 -4.16 21.16
CA LYS A 134 -6.97 -4.69 22.24
C LYS A 134 -6.54 -6.12 21.91
N TYR A 135 -5.23 -6.33 21.88
CA TYR A 135 -4.41 -7.55 21.97
C TYR A 135 -4.75 -8.83 21.16
N PHE A 136 -6.02 -9.24 20.98
CA PHE A 136 -6.35 -10.64 20.62
C PHE A 136 -6.93 -10.90 19.22
N ILE A 137 -7.19 -9.88 18.40
CA ILE A 137 -7.81 -10.07 17.07
C ILE A 137 -6.80 -9.89 15.92
N SER A 138 -5.49 -9.97 16.21
CA SER A 138 -4.43 -9.62 15.25
C SER A 138 -4.51 -10.39 13.91
N LEU A 139 -4.73 -11.71 13.96
CA LEU A 139 -4.68 -12.58 12.78
C LEU A 139 -5.78 -12.28 11.75
N LYS A 140 -6.99 -11.90 12.21
CA LYS A 140 -8.08 -11.50 11.29
C LYS A 140 -7.71 -10.24 10.52
N TYR A 141 -7.08 -9.27 11.17
CA TYR A 141 -6.72 -8.01 10.53
C TYR A 141 -5.49 -8.17 9.63
N GLU A 142 -4.57 -9.08 9.97
CA GLU A 142 -3.46 -9.46 9.08
C GLU A 142 -4.00 -10.05 7.76
N MET A 143 -4.93 -11.01 7.82
CA MET A 143 -5.57 -11.53 6.60
C MET A 143 -6.32 -10.43 5.84
N LEU A 144 -7.01 -9.51 6.53
CA LEU A 144 -7.68 -8.39 5.87
C LEU A 144 -6.71 -7.44 5.15
N THR A 145 -5.50 -7.22 5.69
CA THR A 145 -4.48 -6.42 5.00
C THR A 145 -4.00 -7.09 3.71
N ASP A 146 -3.91 -8.41 3.69
CA ASP A 146 -3.55 -9.15 2.47
C ASP A 146 -4.72 -9.21 1.46
N VAL A 147 -5.98 -9.16 1.90
CA VAL A 147 -7.15 -9.03 1.00
C VAL A 147 -7.09 -7.74 0.17
N ASN A 148 -6.51 -6.65 0.69
CA ASN A 148 -6.31 -5.42 -0.09
C ASN A 148 -5.49 -5.66 -1.37
N PHE A 149 -4.58 -6.62 -1.35
CA PHE A 149 -3.82 -7.02 -2.53
C PHE A 149 -4.69 -7.69 -3.60
N ILE A 150 -5.61 -8.54 -3.16
CA ILE A 150 -6.54 -9.24 -4.04
C ILE A 150 -7.46 -8.21 -4.71
N ILE A 151 -7.94 -7.21 -3.95
CA ILE A 151 -8.71 -6.08 -4.48
C ILE A 151 -7.92 -5.34 -5.55
N PHE A 152 -6.64 -5.04 -5.29
CA PHE A 152 -5.76 -4.42 -6.28
C PHE A 152 -5.64 -5.25 -7.56
N ILE A 153 -5.37 -6.56 -7.46
CA ILE A 153 -5.27 -7.45 -8.64
C ILE A 153 -6.57 -7.44 -9.45
N VAL A 154 -7.72 -7.58 -8.77
CA VAL A 154 -9.04 -7.60 -9.43
C VAL A 154 -9.28 -6.29 -10.20
N ILE A 155 -8.96 -5.15 -9.59
CA ILE A 155 -9.08 -3.84 -10.26
C ILE A 155 -8.15 -3.77 -11.48
N CYS A 156 -6.91 -4.25 -11.35
CA CYS A 156 -5.99 -4.26 -12.49
C CYS A 156 -6.51 -5.11 -13.65
N VAL A 157 -7.06 -6.30 -13.37
CA VAL A 157 -7.68 -7.15 -14.40
C VAL A 157 -8.87 -6.43 -15.06
N LEU A 158 -9.72 -5.77 -14.27
CA LEU A 158 -10.88 -5.01 -14.78
C LEU A 158 -10.51 -3.82 -15.66
N ILE A 159 -9.34 -3.21 -15.45
CA ILE A 159 -8.87 -2.09 -16.28
C ILE A 159 -8.20 -2.61 -17.57
N ILE A 160 -7.63 -3.83 -17.53
CA ILE A 160 -7.00 -4.46 -18.70
C ILE A 160 -8.04 -5.05 -19.67
N MET A 161 -9.14 -5.61 -19.15
CA MET A 161 -10.26 -6.15 -19.93
C MET A 161 -11.11 -5.04 -20.58
#